data_AF-A0A2H0BDK4-F1
#
_entry.id   AF-A0A2H0BDK4-F1
#
_cell.length_a   1.000
_cell.length_b   1.000
_cell.length_c   1.000
_cell.angle_alpha   90.00
_cell.angle_beta   90.00
_cell.angle_gamma   90.00
#
_symmetry.space_group_name_H-M   'P 1'
#
loop_
_entity.id
_entity.type
_entity.pdbx_description
1 polymer ?
#
loop_
_entity_poly.entity_id
_entity_poly.type
_entity_poly.pdbx_seq_one_letter_code
_entity_poly.pdbx_strand_id
1 'polypeptide(L)'
;MIKNNACGADLKPLIKVPAQPAVFTSEAYFKEAGITVMWDNFREQFLGRFVSAEESEQFSFREVEQVLLDSDIIANFGGKIEVSISQFKFLLETFKKLSANGENSDWLVFYLRGKDRKLWSIDVIWNLQYMGWDVEAEPTG
;
A
#
# COMPACT_ATOMS: atom_id res chain seq x y z
N MET A 1 26.03 0.87 42.25
CA MET A 1 24.81 1.63 41.89
C MET A 1 25.20 2.46 40.69
N ILE A 2 24.82 2.11 39.47
CA ILE A 2 23.47 2.30 38.91
C ILE A 2 22.95 0.98 38.32
N LYS A 3 21.74 0.59 38.72
CA LYS A 3 20.90 -0.40 38.03
C LYS A 3 19.88 0.38 37.18
N ASN A 4 19.57 -0.13 35.99
CA ASN A 4 18.25 -0.22 35.34
C ASN A 4 18.50 -0.47 33.84
N ASN A 5 18.42 -1.71 33.35
CA ASN A 5 17.21 -2.50 33.01
C ASN A 5 16.25 -1.81 32.02
N ALA A 6 16.43 -2.13 30.75
CA ALA A 6 15.39 -2.44 29.76
C ALA A 6 16.13 -3.06 28.55
N CYS A 7 16.36 -4.37 28.52
CA CYS A 7 15.50 -5.34 27.82
C CYS A 7 15.00 -4.78 26.48
N GLY A 8 15.72 -5.12 25.41
CA GLY A 8 15.34 -4.79 24.04
C GLY A 8 14.00 -5.45 23.71
N ALA A 9 12.95 -4.65 23.68
CA ALA A 9 11.85 -4.91 22.77
C ALA A 9 12.33 -4.43 21.40
N ASP A 10 12.50 -5.34 20.44
CA ASP A 10 12.58 -5.02 19.03
C ASP A 10 11.27 -4.32 18.64
N LEU A 11 11.21 -3.00 18.87
CA LEU A 11 10.12 -2.16 18.41
C LEU A 11 10.24 -2.11 16.89
N LYS A 12 9.51 -3.00 16.22
CA LYS A 12 9.31 -2.95 14.77
C LYS A 12 8.90 -1.51 14.39
N PRO A 13 9.44 -0.94 13.31
CA PRO A 13 9.18 0.44 12.96
C PRO A 13 7.67 0.66 12.68
N LEU A 14 7.14 1.78 13.17
CA LEU A 14 5.79 2.24 12.81
C LEU A 14 5.90 3.08 11.52
N ILE A 15 5.09 2.78 10.51
CA ILE A 15 4.92 3.62 9.34
C ILE A 15 3.81 4.61 9.65
N LYS A 16 4.18 5.89 9.74
CA LYS A 16 3.23 6.99 9.91
C LYS A 16 2.82 7.53 8.55
N VAL A 17 1.56 7.35 8.18
CA VAL A 17 0.96 8.01 7.03
C VAL A 17 0.49 9.40 7.46
N PRO A 18 1.06 10.49 6.90
CA PRO A 18 0.61 11.83 7.23
C PRO A 18 -0.80 12.07 6.69
N ALA A 19 -1.48 13.07 7.23
CA ALA A 19 -2.77 13.51 6.71
C ALA A 19 -2.68 13.78 5.19
N GLN A 20 -3.68 13.33 4.44
CA GLN A 20 -3.72 13.42 2.99
C GLN A 20 -4.78 14.44 2.55
N PRO A 21 -4.49 15.33 1.60
CA PRO A 21 -5.48 16.27 1.10
C PRO A 21 -6.54 15.55 0.25
N ALA A 22 -7.70 16.18 0.09
CA ALA A 22 -8.69 15.73 -0.90
C ALA A 22 -8.11 15.87 -2.32
N VAL A 23 -8.37 14.88 -3.16
CA VAL A 23 -7.75 14.80 -4.50
C VAL A 23 -8.67 14.11 -5.49
N PHE A 24 -8.50 14.43 -6.77
CA PHE A 24 -9.08 13.64 -7.87
C PHE A 24 -7.98 12.76 -8.45
N THR A 25 -8.19 11.44 -8.45
CA THR A 25 -7.21 10.51 -8.98
C THR A 25 -7.07 10.67 -10.49
N SER A 26 -5.85 10.52 -10.97
CA SER A 26 -5.48 10.59 -12.37
C SER A 26 -4.26 9.70 -12.61
N GLU A 27 -3.87 9.51 -13.86
CA GLU A 27 -2.61 8.80 -14.12
C GLU A 27 -1.41 9.53 -13.51
N ALA A 28 -1.40 10.86 -13.57
CA ALA A 28 -0.33 11.66 -12.99
C ALA A 28 -0.22 11.43 -11.48
N TYR A 29 -1.36 11.40 -10.79
CA TYR A 29 -1.44 11.11 -9.36
C TYR A 29 -0.78 9.76 -9.00
N PHE A 30 -1.03 8.70 -9.76
CA PHE A 30 -0.42 7.40 -9.50
C PHE A 30 1.04 7.29 -9.99
N LYS A 31 1.40 7.99 -11.07
CA LYS A 31 2.79 8.08 -11.56
C LYS A 31 3.73 8.73 -10.54
N GLU A 32 3.24 9.68 -9.74
CA GLU A 32 4.01 10.26 -8.62
C GLU A 32 4.45 9.19 -7.60
N ALA A 33 3.61 8.18 -7.36
CA ALA A 33 3.95 7.03 -6.53
C ALA A 33 4.89 6.02 -7.21
N GLY A 34 5.24 6.25 -8.47
CA GLY A 34 6.08 5.37 -9.26
C GLY A 34 5.33 4.25 -9.97
N ILE A 35 4.00 4.32 -10.09
CA ILE A 35 3.25 3.41 -10.96
C ILE A 35 3.53 3.74 -12.41
N THR A 36 4.11 2.78 -13.13
CA THR A 36 4.49 2.90 -14.55
C THR A 36 3.59 2.07 -15.45
N VAL A 37 3.05 0.96 -14.95
CA VAL A 37 2.07 0.13 -15.64
C VAL A 37 0.81 0.03 -14.78
N MET A 38 -0.34 0.27 -15.40
CA MET A 38 -1.66 0.04 -14.81
C MET A 38 -2.39 -0.92 -15.74
N TRP A 39 -3.03 -1.95 -15.20
CA TRP A 39 -3.92 -2.80 -15.99
C TRP A 39 -5.33 -2.20 -16.07
N ASP A 40 -6.13 -2.65 -17.04
CA ASP A 40 -7.40 -2.00 -17.37
C ASP A 40 -8.39 -2.05 -16.20
N ASN A 41 -8.44 -3.16 -15.47
CA ASN A 41 -9.18 -3.31 -14.22
C ASN A 41 -8.81 -2.24 -13.18
N PHE A 42 -7.51 -1.97 -12.98
CA PHE A 42 -7.07 -0.91 -12.07
C PHE A 42 -7.50 0.47 -12.59
N ARG A 43 -7.28 0.73 -13.89
CA ARG A 43 -7.66 2.01 -14.51
C ARG A 43 -9.15 2.31 -14.33
N GLU A 44 -9.99 1.33 -14.65
CA GLU A 44 -11.44 1.46 -14.59
C GLU A 44 -11.92 1.81 -13.18
N GLN A 45 -11.38 1.15 -12.16
CA GLN A 45 -11.83 1.30 -10.79
C GLN A 45 -11.23 2.50 -10.05
N PHE A 46 -10.01 2.92 -10.39
CA PHE A 46 -9.25 3.84 -9.55
C PHE A 46 -8.91 5.19 -10.20
N LEU A 47 -9.02 5.36 -11.52
CA LEU A 47 -8.79 6.66 -12.17
C LEU A 47 -10.02 7.56 -12.18
N GLY A 48 -9.89 8.88 -12.06
CA GLY A 48 -11.04 9.79 -12.15
C GLY A 48 -12.01 9.67 -10.97
N ARG A 49 -11.49 9.37 -9.78
CA ARG A 49 -12.25 9.27 -8.54
C ARG A 49 -11.89 10.43 -7.61
N PHE A 50 -12.90 11.03 -6.99
CA PHE A 50 -12.70 11.91 -5.86
C PHE A 50 -12.39 11.11 -4.60
N VAL A 51 -11.30 11.46 -3.94
CA VAL A 51 -10.87 10.95 -2.63
C VAL A 51 -10.93 12.11 -1.66
N SER A 52 -11.64 11.93 -0.53
CA SER A 52 -11.74 12.95 0.51
C SER A 52 -10.40 13.15 1.22
N ALA A 53 -10.26 14.27 1.93
CA ALA A 53 -9.14 14.45 2.83
C ALA A 53 -9.18 13.41 3.96
N GLU A 54 -8.00 12.99 4.39
CA GLU A 54 -7.83 11.95 5.41
C GLU A 54 -6.89 12.44 6.51
N GLU A 55 -7.19 12.06 7.74
CA GLU A 55 -6.32 12.33 8.88
C GLU A 55 -5.09 11.42 8.86
N SER A 56 -4.09 11.74 9.69
CA SER A 56 -2.89 10.90 9.78
C SER A 56 -3.20 9.56 10.44
N GLU A 57 -2.60 8.49 9.91
CA GLU A 57 -2.76 7.12 10.42
C GLU A 57 -1.39 6.48 10.69
N GLN A 58 -1.35 5.48 11.56
CA GLN A 58 -0.13 4.72 11.86
C GLN A 58 -0.36 3.24 11.61
N PHE A 59 0.54 2.62 10.86
CA PHE A 59 0.59 1.18 10.62
C PHE A 59 1.85 0.61 11.28
N SER A 60 1.76 -0.53 11.94
CA SER A 60 2.94 -1.27 12.39
C SER A 60 3.56 -2.04 11.23
N PHE A 61 4.90 -2.17 11.20
CA PHE A 61 5.57 -2.96 10.15
C PHE A 61 5.07 -4.41 10.10
N ARG A 62 4.60 -4.97 11.23
CA ARG A 62 3.98 -6.31 11.25
C ARG A 62 2.66 -6.34 10.47
N GLU A 63 1.80 -5.33 10.67
CA GLU A 63 0.55 -5.20 9.90
C GLU A 63 0.86 -4.98 8.42
N VAL A 64 1.93 -4.23 8.11
CA VAL A 64 2.39 -4.05 6.74
C VAL A 64 2.93 -5.35 6.16
N GLU A 65 3.87 -6.06 6.78
CA GLU A 65 4.33 -7.41 6.35
C GLU A 65 3.16 -8.39 6.14
N GLN A 66 2.09 -8.28 6.92
CA GLN A 66 0.87 -9.08 6.79
C GLN A 66 -0.05 -8.62 5.65
N VAL A 67 0.01 -7.37 5.24
CA VAL A 67 -0.59 -6.91 3.97
C VAL A 67 0.21 -7.47 2.78
N LEU A 68 1.52 -7.72 2.97
CA LEU A 68 2.44 -8.04 1.89
C LEU A 68 2.55 -9.53 1.51
N LEU A 69 1.99 -10.50 2.26
CA LEU A 69 2.24 -11.93 1.99
C LEU A 69 1.03 -12.86 2.24
N ASP A 70 0.59 -13.55 1.18
CA ASP A 70 -0.14 -14.84 1.21
C ASP A 70 -1.66 -14.87 1.53
N SER A 71 -2.34 -15.81 0.85
CA SER A 71 -3.77 -16.14 0.93
C SER A 71 -4.21 -16.71 2.29
N ASP A 72 -3.28 -17.28 3.07
CA ASP A 72 -3.51 -17.83 4.41
C ASP A 72 -3.71 -16.76 5.49
N ILE A 73 -3.44 -15.47 5.18
CA ILE A 73 -3.68 -14.34 6.08
C ILE A 73 -5.18 -14.02 6.22
N ILE A 74 -6.00 -14.40 5.23
CA ILE A 74 -7.46 -14.23 5.28
C ILE A 74 -8.06 -14.97 6.50
N ALA A 75 -7.50 -16.11 6.87
CA ALA A 75 -8.00 -16.97 7.95
C ALA A 75 -7.59 -16.49 9.36
N ASN A 76 -6.46 -15.79 9.49
CA ASN A 76 -5.91 -15.38 10.80
C ASN A 76 -6.22 -13.93 11.19
N PHE A 77 -6.60 -13.06 10.25
CA PHE A 77 -6.85 -11.63 10.53
C PHE A 77 -8.29 -11.22 10.71
N GLY A 78 -9.28 -12.05 10.37
CA GLY A 78 -10.69 -11.65 10.50
C GLY A 78 -11.05 -10.34 9.78
N GLY A 79 -10.25 -9.91 8.80
CA GLY A 79 -10.42 -8.65 8.09
C GLY A 79 -9.22 -8.30 7.24
N LYS A 80 -9.41 -8.32 5.92
CA LYS A 80 -8.54 -7.69 4.92
C LYS A 80 -8.27 -6.24 5.39
N ILE A 81 -7.02 -5.81 5.55
CA ILE A 81 -6.74 -4.40 5.88
C ILE A 81 -7.02 -3.58 4.61
N GLU A 82 -8.25 -3.08 4.51
CA GLU A 82 -8.67 -2.11 3.51
C GLU A 82 -7.93 -0.81 3.79
N VAL A 83 -7.11 -0.36 2.85
CA VAL A 83 -6.47 0.95 2.90
C VAL A 83 -7.20 1.92 1.99
N SER A 84 -7.04 3.21 2.22
CA SER A 84 -7.52 4.21 1.29
C SER A 84 -6.61 4.32 0.05
N ILE A 85 -7.10 4.99 -0.99
CA ILE A 85 -6.28 5.30 -2.19
C ILE A 85 -5.09 6.19 -1.83
N SER A 86 -5.28 7.16 -0.93
CA SER A 86 -4.20 8.08 -0.55
C SER A 86 -3.15 7.38 0.31
N GLN A 87 -3.57 6.48 1.20
CA GLN A 87 -2.67 5.61 1.96
C GLN A 87 -1.90 4.68 1.04
N PHE A 88 -2.57 4.05 0.07
CA PHE A 88 -1.93 3.22 -0.95
C PHE A 88 -0.83 3.99 -1.70
N LYS A 89 -1.13 5.19 -2.22
CA LYS A 89 -0.13 6.05 -2.88
C LYS A 89 1.07 6.30 -1.98
N PHE A 90 0.84 6.69 -0.73
CA PHE A 90 1.91 6.98 0.23
C PHE A 90 2.76 5.74 0.55
N LEU A 91 2.13 4.58 0.69
CA LEU A 91 2.83 3.32 0.95
C LEU A 91 3.72 2.96 -0.24
N LEU A 92 3.23 3.07 -1.48
CA LEU A 92 4.05 2.85 -2.67
C LEU A 92 5.22 3.81 -2.81
N GLU A 93 5.04 5.09 -2.47
CA GLU A 93 6.15 6.05 -2.43
C GLU A 93 7.19 5.68 -1.36
N THR A 94 6.72 5.17 -0.22
CA THR A 94 7.57 4.72 0.88
C THR A 94 8.36 3.50 0.47
N PHE A 95 7.70 2.48 -0.09
CA PHE A 95 8.35 1.28 -0.60
C PHE A 95 9.35 1.60 -1.69
N LYS A 96 8.99 2.42 -2.68
CA LYS A 96 9.92 2.84 -3.74
C LYS A 96 11.21 3.46 -3.18
N LYS A 97 11.12 4.28 -2.13
CA LYS A 97 12.30 4.88 -1.47
C LYS A 97 13.14 3.83 -0.74
N LEU A 98 12.50 2.85 -0.09
CA LEU A 98 13.18 1.75 0.60
C LEU A 98 13.83 0.77 -0.39
N SER A 99 13.18 0.51 -1.52
CA SER A 99 13.63 -0.38 -2.59
C SER A 99 14.68 0.23 -3.52
N ALA A 100 15.03 1.52 -3.36
CA ALA A 100 16.00 2.23 -4.20
C ALA A 100 17.44 1.65 -4.15
N ASN A 101 17.70 0.67 -3.27
CA ASN A 101 18.92 -0.12 -3.24
C ASN A 101 18.89 -1.38 -4.15
N GLY A 102 17.81 -1.59 -4.91
CA GLY A 102 17.81 -2.50 -6.07
C GLY A 102 17.51 -3.97 -5.79
N GLU A 103 17.11 -4.35 -4.57
CA GLU A 103 16.92 -5.76 -4.21
C GLU A 103 15.46 -6.21 -4.01
N ASN A 104 14.48 -5.29 -3.95
CA ASN A 104 13.10 -5.69 -3.69
C ASN A 104 12.34 -5.99 -4.98
N SER A 105 12.34 -7.27 -5.34
CA SER A 105 11.38 -7.91 -6.26
C SER A 105 10.10 -8.31 -5.51
N ASP A 106 9.66 -7.50 -4.55
CA ASP A 106 8.54 -7.88 -3.68
C ASP A 106 7.21 -7.71 -4.41
N TRP A 107 6.41 -8.77 -4.37
CA TRP A 107 4.99 -8.72 -4.70
C TRP A 107 4.26 -8.17 -3.48
N LEU A 108 3.58 -7.03 -3.63
CA LEU A 108 2.76 -6.43 -2.59
C LEU A 108 1.28 -6.60 -2.97
N VAL A 109 0.42 -6.90 -2.00
CA VAL A 109 -1.03 -6.97 -2.22
C VAL A 109 -1.71 -5.94 -1.34
N PHE A 110 -2.59 -5.10 -1.89
CA PHE A 110 -3.40 -4.16 -1.12
C PHE A 110 -4.89 -4.42 -1.31
N TYR A 111 -5.72 -3.94 -0.39
CA TYR A 111 -7.16 -3.98 -0.55
C TYR A 111 -7.73 -2.58 -0.60
N LEU A 112 -8.40 -2.23 -1.69
CA LEU A 112 -8.98 -0.92 -1.93
C LEU A 112 -10.45 -1.08 -2.33
N ARG A 113 -11.33 -0.19 -1.88
CA ARG A 113 -12.65 -0.09 -2.49
C ARG A 113 -12.57 0.56 -3.86
N GLY A 114 -13.21 0.00 -4.88
CA GLY A 114 -13.32 0.57 -6.23
C GLY A 114 -14.42 1.65 -6.33
N LYS A 115 -14.59 2.23 -7.53
CA LYS A 115 -15.72 3.14 -7.83
C LYS A 115 -17.07 2.45 -7.68
N ASP A 116 -17.10 1.15 -7.96
CA ASP A 116 -18.27 0.29 -7.79
C ASP A 116 -18.62 0.01 -6.31
N ARG A 117 -17.85 0.59 -5.38
CA ARG A 117 -17.95 0.42 -3.92
C ARG A 117 -17.65 -1.00 -3.42
N LYS A 118 -17.18 -1.89 -4.29
CA LYS A 118 -16.73 -3.24 -3.93
C LYS A 118 -15.27 -3.21 -3.52
N LEU A 119 -14.84 -4.22 -2.78
CA LEU A 119 -13.44 -4.40 -2.41
C LEU A 119 -12.70 -5.11 -3.55
N TRP A 120 -11.52 -4.60 -3.88
CA TRP A 120 -10.61 -5.14 -4.88
C TRP A 120 -9.26 -5.42 -4.24
N SER A 121 -8.66 -6.57 -4.55
CA SER A 121 -7.25 -6.83 -4.27
C SER A 121 -6.42 -6.17 -5.37
N ILE A 122 -5.34 -5.52 -4.97
CA ILE A 122 -4.44 -4.78 -5.85
C ILE A 122 -3.09 -5.46 -5.77
N ASP A 123 -2.76 -6.19 -6.82
CA ASP A 123 -1.43 -6.77 -6.98
C ASP A 123 -0.48 -5.68 -7.47
N VAL A 124 0.65 -5.55 -6.78
CA VAL A 124 1.67 -4.56 -7.08
C VAL A 124 3.01 -5.26 -7.18
N ILE A 125 3.63 -5.17 -8.35
CA ILE A 125 4.90 -5.81 -8.65
C ILE A 125 5.88 -4.76 -9.17
N TRP A 126 7.14 -4.83 -8.74
CA TRP A 126 8.17 -3.97 -9.32
C TRP A 126 8.54 -4.47 -10.72
N ASN A 127 8.22 -3.66 -11.73
CA ASN A 127 8.51 -3.97 -13.13
C ASN A 127 9.88 -3.42 -13.53
N LEU A 128 10.84 -4.34 -13.70
CA LEU A 128 12.23 -4.02 -14.07
C LEU A 128 12.36 -3.38 -15.46
N GLN A 129 11.43 -3.63 -16.39
CA GLN A 129 11.48 -3.04 -17.72
C GLN A 129 11.17 -1.55 -17.69
N TYR A 130 10.24 -1.13 -16.83
CA TYR A 130 9.79 0.25 -16.72
C TYR A 130 10.30 0.97 -15.47
N MET A 131 11.10 0.29 -14.63
CA MET A 131 11.68 0.83 -13.40
C MET A 131 10.62 1.47 -12.48
N GLY A 132 9.50 0.78 -12.28
CA GLY A 132 8.38 1.27 -11.48
C GLY A 132 7.36 0.18 -11.16
N TRP A 133 6.30 0.57 -10.45
CA TRP A 133 5.22 -0.34 -10.05
C TRP A 133 4.32 -0.68 -11.23
N ASP A 134 4.03 -1.96 -11.36
CA ASP A 134 2.98 -2.53 -12.20
C ASP A 134 1.83 -2.94 -11.30
N VAL A 135 0.62 -2.45 -11.60
CA VAL A 135 -0.55 -2.63 -10.74
C VAL A 135 -1.73 -3.23 -11.47
N GLU A 136 -2.27 -4.29 -10.90
CA GLU A 136 -3.45 -5.01 -11.37
C GLU A 136 -4.51 -5.06 -10.26
N ALA A 137 -5.79 -5.06 -10.64
CA ALA A 137 -6.89 -5.10 -9.67
C ALA A 137 -7.81 -6.31 -9.89
N GLU A 138 -7.90 -7.19 -8.91
CA GLU A 138 -8.81 -8.33 -8.94
C GLU A 138 -10.00 -8.16 -7.98
N PRO A 139 -11.23 -8.55 -8.38
CA PRO A 139 -12.40 -8.48 -7.50
C PRO A 139 -12.29 -9.54 -6.40
N THR A 140 -12.54 -9.19 -5.13
CA THR A 140 -12.25 -10.11 -4.01
C THR A 140 -13.33 -11.17 -3.71
N GLY A 141 -14.30 -11.37 -4.61
CA GLY A 141 -15.49 -12.22 -4.40
C GLY A 141 -16.61 -11.53 -3.64
#